data_AF-A0A3D1HQ84-F1
#
_entry.id   AF-A0A3D1HQ84-F1
#
_cell.length_a   1.000
_cell.length_b   1.000
_cell.length_c   1.000
_cell.angle_alpha   90.00
_cell.angle_beta   90.00
_cell.angle_gamma   90.00
#
_symmetry.space_group_name_H-M   'P 1'
#
loop_
_entity.id
_entity.type
_entity.pdbx_description
1 polymer ?
#
loop_
_entity_poly.entity_id
_entity_poly.type
_entity_poly.pdbx_seq_one_letter_code
_entity_poly.pdbx_strand_id
1 'polypeptide(L)'
;MNAEFTADEMMTIAAARLLTSDDVCFVGIGPPSAACNMARLTHAPGITLIYESGTIGTAPTVLPLSIGDGELCDTALTTVSVPEMFRYWLQGGHITVGFLGAAQIDRFANINTTVIGDYAAP
;
A
#
# COMPACT_ATOMS: atom_id res chain seq x y z
N MET A 1 -26.42 20.36 -1.36
CA MET A 1 -25.78 19.73 -2.53
C MET A 1 -25.03 18.53 -2.00
N ASN A 2 -25.47 17.31 -2.33
CA ASN A 2 -24.57 16.17 -2.16
C ASN A 2 -23.44 16.38 -3.17
N ALA A 3 -22.19 16.40 -2.71
CA ALA A 3 -21.07 16.39 -3.62
C ALA A 3 -21.17 15.14 -4.51
N GLU A 4 -20.88 15.29 -5.80
CA GLU A 4 -20.93 14.19 -6.78
C GLU A 4 -19.93 13.07 -6.45
N PHE A 5 -18.92 13.38 -5.63
CA PHE A 5 -17.90 12.46 -5.13
C PHE A 5 -17.66 12.68 -3.63
N THR A 6 -17.26 11.61 -2.95
CA THR A 6 -16.87 11.61 -1.54
C THR A 6 -15.41 12.04 -1.35
N ALA A 7 -15.06 12.45 -0.13
CA ALA A 7 -13.67 12.80 0.20
C ALA A 7 -12.72 11.60 0.02
N ASP A 8 -13.18 10.38 0.35
CA ASP A 8 -12.40 9.15 0.24
C ASP A 8 -12.12 8.79 -1.22
N GLU A 9 -13.10 8.97 -2.12
CA GLU A 9 -12.90 8.80 -3.56
C GLU A 9 -11.88 9.81 -4.09
N MET A 10 -12.03 11.09 -3.71
CA MET A 10 -11.09 12.14 -4.13
C MET A 10 -9.66 11.87 -3.64
N MET A 11 -9.49 11.40 -2.39
CA MET A 11 -8.21 11.01 -1.84
C MET A 11 -7.62 9.79 -2.56
N THR A 12 -8.44 8.78 -2.85
CA THR A 12 -8.02 7.57 -3.58
C THR A 12 -7.52 7.91 -4.97
N ILE A 13 -8.23 8.77 -5.70
CA ILE A 13 -7.82 9.22 -7.04
C ILE A 13 -6.55 10.08 -6.98
N ALA A 14 -6.44 10.97 -6.00
CA ALA A 14 -5.26 11.79 -5.82
C ALA A 14 -4.00 10.94 -5.55
N ALA A 15 -4.12 9.93 -4.68
CA ALA A 15 -3.05 8.98 -4.40
C ALA A 15 -2.71 8.10 -5.62
N ALA A 16 -3.72 7.59 -6.33
CA ALA A 16 -3.51 6.72 -7.49
C ALA A 16 -2.71 7.42 -8.59
N ARG A 17 -2.94 8.72 -8.82
CA ARG A 17 -2.24 9.52 -9.84
C ARG A 17 -0.74 9.72 -9.59
N LEU A 18 -0.25 9.42 -8.38
CA LEU A 18 1.17 9.49 -8.07
C LEU A 18 1.93 8.24 -8.52
N LEU A 19 1.22 7.18 -8.92
CA LEU A 19 1.78 5.89 -9.29
C LEU A 19 1.95 5.78 -10.80
N THR A 20 2.92 5.00 -11.23
CA THR A 20 3.25 4.77 -12.64
C THR A 20 3.35 3.27 -12.94
N SER A 21 3.32 2.91 -14.23
CA SER A 21 3.48 1.51 -14.65
C SER A 21 4.85 0.92 -14.29
N ASP A 22 5.85 1.74 -14.01
CA ASP A 22 7.21 1.28 -13.70
C ASP A 22 7.42 1.10 -12.18
N ASP A 23 6.42 1.44 -11.36
CA ASP A 23 6.54 1.35 -9.91
C ASP A 23 6.45 -0.09 -9.39
N VAL A 24 7.29 -0.37 -8.40
CA VAL A 24 7.18 -1.52 -7.51
C VAL A 24 6.66 -0.98 -6.19
N CYS A 25 5.34 -1.06 -6.01
CA CYS A 25 4.64 -0.44 -4.90
C CYS A 25 4.52 -1.40 -3.72
N PHE A 26 4.97 -0.96 -2.55
CA PHE A 26 4.73 -1.64 -1.27
C PHE A 26 3.39 -1.17 -0.69
N VAL A 27 2.40 -2.07 -0.70
CA VAL A 27 0.98 -1.75 -0.52
C VAL A 27 0.50 -2.20 0.88
N GLY A 28 -0.25 -1.31 1.54
CA GLY A 28 -1.00 -1.63 2.76
C GLY A 28 -2.45 -2.06 2.48
N ILE A 29 -3.28 -2.16 3.51
CA ILE A 29 -4.72 -2.45 3.39
C ILE A 29 -5.54 -1.14 3.42
N GLY A 30 -6.76 -1.18 2.89
CA GLY A 30 -7.68 -0.03 2.92
C GLY A 30 -7.39 0.99 1.83
N PRO A 31 -7.42 2.31 2.12
CA PRO A 31 -7.26 3.36 1.10
C PRO A 31 -5.99 3.25 0.23
N PRO A 32 -4.81 2.88 0.77
CA PRO A 32 -3.63 2.59 -0.06
C PRO A 32 -3.86 1.49 -1.10
N SER A 33 -4.50 0.39 -0.70
CA SER A 33 -4.82 -0.72 -1.61
C SER A 33 -5.80 -0.29 -2.70
N ALA A 34 -6.80 0.53 -2.34
CA ALA A 34 -7.74 1.09 -3.30
C ALA A 34 -7.04 1.99 -4.33
N ALA A 35 -6.11 2.85 -3.89
CA ALA A 35 -5.36 3.73 -4.79
C ALA A 35 -4.46 2.94 -5.75
N CYS A 36 -3.73 1.94 -5.23
CA CYS A 36 -2.85 1.08 -6.03
C CYS A 36 -3.63 0.28 -7.09
N ASN A 37 -4.77 -0.31 -6.68
CA ASN A 37 -5.62 -1.06 -7.61
C ASN A 37 -6.32 -0.14 -8.61
N MET A 38 -6.72 1.07 -8.21
CA MET A 38 -7.26 2.06 -9.13
C MET A 38 -6.21 2.46 -10.19
N ALA A 39 -4.95 2.69 -9.79
CA ALA A 39 -3.87 2.97 -10.73
C ALA A 39 -3.66 1.81 -11.71
N ARG A 40 -3.52 0.57 -11.18
CA ARG A 40 -3.36 -0.67 -11.97
C ARG A 40 -4.47 -0.87 -13.00
N LEU A 41 -5.73 -0.64 -12.61
CA LEU A 41 -6.89 -0.85 -13.48
C LEU A 41 -7.14 0.31 -14.46
N THR A 42 -6.37 1.39 -14.40
CA THR A 42 -6.58 2.58 -15.25
C THR A 42 -5.33 2.96 -16.05
N HIS A 43 -4.43 3.73 -15.45
CA HIS A 43 -3.34 4.42 -16.14
C HIS A 43 -1.97 3.78 -15.93
N ALA A 44 -1.85 2.89 -14.94
CA ALA A 44 -0.60 2.22 -14.57
C ALA A 44 -0.71 0.68 -14.63
N PRO A 45 -1.13 0.06 -15.75
CA PRO A 45 -1.37 -1.39 -15.82
C PRO A 45 -0.12 -2.25 -15.61
N GLY A 46 1.09 -1.67 -15.72
CA GLY A 46 2.36 -2.36 -15.48
C GLY A 46 2.82 -2.37 -14.02
N ILE A 47 2.16 -1.62 -13.12
CA ILE A 47 2.59 -1.47 -11.74
C ILE A 47 2.68 -2.83 -11.03
N THR A 48 3.77 -3.08 -10.32
CA THR A 48 3.95 -4.28 -9.51
C THR A 48 3.50 -3.99 -8.08
N LEU A 49 2.45 -4.69 -7.62
CA LEU A 49 1.97 -4.57 -6.25
C LEU A 49 2.59 -5.65 -5.37
N ILE A 50 3.19 -5.24 -4.27
CA ILE A 50 3.81 -6.11 -3.27
C ILE A 50 3.17 -5.84 -1.91
N TYR A 51 2.78 -6.89 -1.19
CA TYR A 51 2.17 -6.80 0.15
C TYR A 51 3.09 -7.41 1.21
N GLU A 52 3.11 -6.85 2.42
CA GLU A 52 4.03 -7.24 3.50
C GLU A 52 3.91 -8.71 3.95
N SER A 53 2.79 -9.38 3.62
CA SER A 53 2.58 -10.80 3.91
C SER A 53 3.44 -11.73 3.06
N GLY A 54 4.10 -11.23 2.00
CA GLY A 54 4.98 -12.03 1.16
C GLY A 54 4.52 -12.15 -0.29
N THR A 55 3.42 -11.52 -0.70
CA THR A 55 2.87 -11.70 -2.05
C THR A 55 3.49 -10.71 -3.03
N ILE A 56 4.01 -11.23 -4.15
CA ILE A 56 4.72 -10.45 -5.18
C ILE A 56 3.88 -10.41 -6.45
N GLY A 57 3.74 -9.23 -7.05
CA GLY A 57 2.99 -9.05 -8.30
C GLY A 57 1.50 -9.35 -8.14
N THR A 58 0.95 -9.00 -6.99
CA THR A 58 -0.43 -9.32 -6.61
C THR A 58 -1.43 -8.48 -7.39
N ALA A 59 -2.52 -9.10 -7.82
CA ALA A 59 -3.45 -8.54 -8.79
C ALA A 59 -4.92 -8.73 -8.35
N PRO A 60 -5.31 -8.28 -7.15
CA PRO A 60 -6.56 -8.69 -6.52
C PRO A 60 -7.77 -8.14 -7.28
N THR A 61 -8.81 -8.95 -7.43
CA THR A 61 -10.07 -8.63 -8.10
C THR A 61 -11.07 -7.94 -7.18
N VAL A 62 -10.95 -8.17 -5.88
CA VAL A 62 -11.67 -7.47 -4.81
C VAL A 62 -10.67 -6.84 -3.84
N LEU A 63 -11.07 -5.78 -3.14
CA LEU A 63 -10.18 -5.20 -2.13
C LEU A 63 -10.02 -6.19 -0.96
N PRO A 64 -8.79 -6.60 -0.62
CA PRO A 64 -8.53 -7.54 0.46
C PRO A 64 -8.92 -6.93 1.80
N LEU A 65 -9.49 -7.74 2.70
CA LEU A 65 -9.90 -7.30 4.04
C LEU A 65 -8.71 -7.19 5.00
N SER A 66 -7.65 -7.92 4.74
CA SER A 66 -6.45 -8.00 5.57
C SER A 66 -5.24 -8.41 4.74
N ILE A 67 -4.05 -8.26 5.30
CA ILE A 67 -2.81 -8.70 4.65
C ILE A 67 -2.69 -10.22 4.53
N GLY A 68 -3.43 -10.95 5.37
CA GLY A 68 -3.55 -12.41 5.31
C GLY A 68 -4.73 -12.92 4.49
N ASP A 69 -5.41 -12.05 3.74
CA ASP A 69 -6.54 -12.43 2.90
C ASP A 69 -6.05 -13.31 1.73
N GLY A 70 -6.75 -14.41 1.47
CA GLY A 70 -6.40 -15.38 0.40
C GLY A 70 -6.38 -14.74 -0.99
N GLU A 71 -7.19 -13.71 -1.21
CA GLU A 71 -7.24 -12.94 -2.45
C GLU A 71 -5.85 -12.42 -2.89
N LEU A 72 -5.00 -12.07 -1.91
CA LEU A 72 -3.66 -11.58 -2.18
C LEU A 72 -2.73 -12.67 -2.72
N CYS A 73 -2.88 -13.90 -2.23
CA CYS A 73 -2.08 -15.05 -2.63
C CYS A 73 -2.59 -15.66 -3.94
N ASP A 74 -3.92 -15.73 -4.11
CA ASP A 74 -4.55 -16.34 -5.28
C ASP A 74 -4.20 -15.63 -6.59
N THR A 75 -3.93 -14.32 -6.52
CA THR A 75 -3.57 -13.48 -7.66
C THR A 75 -2.08 -13.12 -7.72
N ALA A 76 -1.27 -13.61 -6.77
CA ALA A 76 0.16 -13.33 -6.75
C ALA A 76 0.91 -14.09 -7.85
N LEU A 77 1.96 -13.48 -8.39
CA LEU A 77 2.92 -14.18 -9.22
C LEU A 77 3.68 -15.25 -8.41
N THR A 78 4.06 -14.89 -7.19
CA THR A 78 4.69 -15.80 -6.24
C THR A 78 4.52 -15.30 -4.81
N THR A 79 4.80 -16.17 -3.86
CA THR A 79 4.88 -15.82 -2.44
C THR A 79 6.28 -16.10 -1.90
N VAL A 80 6.74 -15.18 -1.05
CA VAL A 80 8.03 -15.28 -0.37
C VAL A 80 7.82 -15.22 1.14
N SER A 81 8.82 -15.65 1.88
CA SER A 81 8.78 -15.53 3.35
C SER A 81 8.84 -14.07 3.78
N VAL A 82 8.20 -13.73 4.91
CA VAL A 82 8.27 -12.38 5.50
C VAL A 82 9.72 -11.89 5.70
N PRO A 83 10.68 -12.72 6.18
CA PRO A 83 12.09 -12.31 6.24
C PRO A 83 12.68 -11.91 4.88
N GLU A 84 12.34 -12.59 3.79
CA GLU A 84 12.79 -12.25 2.45
C GLU A 84 12.14 -10.96 1.95
N MET A 85 10.83 -10.79 2.16
CA MET A 85 10.11 -9.55 1.86
C MET A 85 10.81 -8.33 2.45
N PHE A 86 11.14 -8.38 3.74
CA PHE A 86 11.77 -7.23 4.39
C PHE A 86 13.25 -7.08 4.06
N ARG A 87 14.02 -8.18 3.94
CA ARG A 87 15.48 -8.10 3.75
C ARG A 87 15.90 -7.92 2.30
N TYR A 88 15.30 -8.68 1.38
CA TYR A 88 15.64 -8.61 -0.03
C TYR A 88 14.83 -7.51 -0.71
N TRP A 89 13.50 -7.59 -0.68
CA TRP A 89 12.67 -6.65 -1.45
C TRP A 89 12.71 -5.23 -0.89
N LEU A 90 12.39 -5.04 0.39
CA LEU A 90 12.34 -3.71 0.98
C LEU A 90 13.74 -3.14 1.24
N GLN A 91 14.55 -3.80 2.08
CA GLN A 91 15.88 -3.29 2.44
C GLN A 91 16.91 -3.40 1.31
N GLY A 92 16.72 -4.30 0.34
CA GLY A 92 17.57 -4.41 -0.84
C GLY A 92 17.26 -3.36 -1.93
N GLY A 93 16.26 -2.49 -1.70
CA GLY A 93 15.97 -1.36 -2.59
C GLY A 93 15.22 -1.73 -3.87
N HIS A 94 14.45 -2.82 -3.85
CA HIS A 94 13.61 -3.22 -4.99
C HIS A 94 12.23 -2.55 -4.99
N ILE A 95 11.85 -1.88 -3.91
CA ILE A 95 10.62 -1.09 -3.80
C ILE A 95 10.89 0.36 -4.25
N THR A 96 10.06 0.89 -5.15
CA THR A 96 10.17 2.28 -5.63
C THR A 96 9.32 3.25 -4.83
N VAL A 97 8.16 2.80 -4.36
CA VAL A 97 7.17 3.62 -3.66
C VAL A 97 6.40 2.78 -2.64
N GLY A 98 5.90 3.41 -1.58
CA GLY A 98 5.05 2.75 -0.60
C GLY A 98 4.13 3.73 0.10
N PHE A 99 3.06 3.20 0.67
CA PHE A 99 2.12 3.96 1.48
C PHE A 99 2.30 3.64 2.96
N LEU A 100 2.38 4.66 3.79
CA LEU A 100 2.43 4.52 5.25
C LEU A 100 1.33 5.38 5.88
N GLY A 101 0.57 4.77 6.79
CA GLY A 101 -0.32 5.49 7.68
C GLY A 101 0.42 6.00 8.91
N ALA A 102 -0.04 7.10 9.49
CA ALA A 102 0.54 7.66 10.71
C ALA A 102 -0.54 8.32 11.58
N ALA A 103 -0.37 8.24 12.90
CA ALA A 103 -1.20 9.00 13.84
C ALA A 103 -0.73 10.46 13.92
N GLN A 104 0.57 10.70 13.80
CA GLN A 104 1.17 12.03 13.74
C GLN A 104 2.25 12.06 12.66
N ILE A 105 2.39 13.22 12.01
CA ILE A 105 3.46 13.53 11.06
C ILE A 105 3.98 14.94 11.37
N ASP A 106 5.30 15.13 11.31
CA ASP A 106 5.91 16.45 11.48
C ASP A 106 6.29 17.10 10.13
N ARG A 107 6.83 18.32 10.19
CA ARG A 107 7.22 19.08 8.98
C ARG A 107 8.39 18.48 8.19
N PHE A 108 9.09 17.49 8.75
CA PHE A 108 10.20 16.77 8.13
C PHE A 108 9.78 15.36 7.67
N ALA A 109 8.48 15.04 7.74
CA ALA A 109 7.91 13.75 7.42
C ALA A 109 8.33 12.59 8.35
N ASN A 110 8.76 12.90 9.58
CA ASN A 110 8.84 11.86 10.61
C ASN A 110 7.42 11.44 11.00
N ILE A 111 7.18 10.13 11.12
CA ILE A 111 5.87 9.58 11.45
C ILE A 111 5.87 8.90 12.81
N ASN A 112 4.75 9.02 13.53
CA ASN A 112 4.47 8.26 14.74
C ASN A 112 3.26 7.35 14.51
N THR A 113 3.47 6.05 14.71
CA THR A 113 2.45 5.00 14.62
C THR A 113 2.32 4.21 15.93
N THR A 114 3.00 4.64 17.00
CA THR A 114 3.20 3.83 18.20
C THR A 114 2.44 4.37 19.41
N VAL A 115 2.80 5.53 19.95
CA VAL A 115 2.20 6.09 21.19
C VAL A 115 2.09 7.61 21.10
N ILE A 116 0.95 8.18 21.49
CA ILE A 116 0.79 9.63 21.69
C ILE A 116 0.92 9.92 23.18
N GLY A 117 2.04 10.52 23.61
CA GLY A 117 2.32 10.77 25.03
C GLY A 117 3.64 10.15 25.46
N ASP A 118 3.77 9.83 26.75
CA ASP A 118 4.94 9.10 27.27
C ASP A 118 4.87 7.63 26.82
N TYR A 119 5.92 7.14 26.17
CA TYR A 119 5.99 5.76 25.68
C TYR A 119 5.83 4.71 26.79
N ALA A 120 6.31 4.98 28.01
CA ALA A 120 6.22 4.05 29.14
C ALA A 120 4.86 4.10 29.86
N ALA A 121 4.04 5.11 29.58
CA ALA A 121 2.71 5.34 30.14
C ALA A 121 1.76 5.83 29.03
N PRO A 122 1.46 4.95 28.05
CA PRO A 122 0.79 5.31 26.80
C PRO A 122 -0.68 5.73 26.96
#